data_AF-A0A967SFH8-F1
#
_entry.id   AF-A0A967SFH8-F1
#
_cell.length_a   1.000
_cell.length_b   1.000
_cell.length_c   1.000
_cell.angle_alpha   90.00
_cell.angle_beta   90.00
_cell.angle_gamma   90.00
#
_symmetry.space_group_name_H-M   'P 1'
#
loop_
_entity.id
_entity.type
_entity.pdbx_description
1 polymer ?
#
loop_
_entity_poly.entity_id
_entity_poly.type
_entity_poly.pdbx_seq_one_letter_code
_entity_poly.pdbx_strand_id
1 'polypeptide(L)'
;VRFVVGYDRSDLIERAIHTLREKLIEESLIVALVTVLFLLHARSALVAIVTLPIGILMAFIAMRVLGLNANIMSLGGIAIAIGAMIDAAIVMVEN
;
A
#
# COMPACT_ATOMS: atom_id res chain seq x y z
N VAL A 1 -43.04 19.90 -1.27
CA VAL A 1 -42.33 18.74 -0.67
C VAL A 1 -40.84 19.06 -0.66
N ARG A 2 -40.20 19.24 0.51
CA ARG A 2 -38.74 19.48 0.59
C ARG A 2 -38.06 18.12 0.50
N PHE A 3 -37.31 17.87 -0.56
CA PHE A 3 -36.43 16.71 -0.65
C PHE A 3 -35.28 16.94 0.33
N VAL A 4 -35.36 16.30 1.50
CA VAL A 4 -34.24 16.20 2.43
C VAL A 4 -33.46 14.96 1.98
N VAL A 5 -32.28 15.16 1.41
CA VAL A 5 -31.40 14.06 0.97
C VAL A 5 -30.91 13.35 2.24
N GLY A 6 -31.56 12.24 2.62
CA GLY A 6 -31.38 11.58 3.91
C GLY A 6 -30.06 10.83 4.10
N TYR A 7 -29.25 10.66 3.04
CA TYR A 7 -27.92 10.06 3.13
C TYR A 7 -27.13 10.31 1.84
N ASP A 8 -26.30 11.36 1.82
CA ASP A 8 -25.43 11.63 0.67
C ASP A 8 -24.10 10.88 0.82
N ARG A 9 -23.98 9.73 0.12
CA ARG A 9 -22.74 8.93 0.11
C ARG A 9 -21.60 9.60 -0.67
N SER A 10 -21.90 10.67 -1.41
CA SER A 10 -20.92 11.40 -2.21
C SER A 10 -19.86 12.03 -1.30
N ASP A 11 -20.25 12.54 -0.13
CA ASP A 11 -19.30 13.14 0.83
C ASP A 11 -18.31 12.11 1.38
N LEU A 12 -18.73 10.86 1.59
CA LEU A 12 -17.84 9.77 2.00
C LEU A 12 -16.88 9.35 0.86
N ILE A 13 -17.37 9.35 -0.38
CA ILE A 13 -16.57 9.03 -1.56
C ILE A 13 -15.52 10.11 -1.82
N GLU A 14 -15.91 11.39 -1.75
CA GLU A 14 -15.00 12.52 -1.94
C GLU A 14 -13.89 12.52 -0.89
N ARG A 15 -14.24 12.25 0.38
CA ARG A 15 -13.26 12.09 1.47
C ARG A 15 -12.34 10.90 1.24
N ALA A 16 -12.88 9.76 0.82
CA ALA A 16 -12.06 8.58 0.51
C ALA A 16 -11.07 8.85 -0.63
N ILE A 17 -11.50 9.55 -1.69
CA ILE A 17 -10.63 9.97 -2.80
C ILE A 17 -9.55 10.94 -2.32
N HIS A 18 -9.91 11.92 -1.49
CA HIS A 18 -8.95 12.87 -0.92
C HIS A 18 -7.88 12.17 -0.08
N THR A 19 -8.30 11.27 0.82
CA THR A 19 -7.37 10.47 1.64
C THR A 19 -6.49 9.58 0.77
N LEU A 20 -7.06 8.95 -0.28
CA LEU A 20 -6.28 8.11 -1.18
C LEU A 20 -5.20 8.92 -1.88
N ARG A 21 -5.55 10.11 -2.39
CA ARG A 21 -4.64 11.00 -3.10
C ARG A 21 -3.49 11.48 -2.19
N GLU A 22 -3.81 11.86 -0.97
CA GLU A 22 -2.82 12.32 0.02
C GLU A 22 -1.85 11.20 0.40
N LYS A 23 -2.37 9.98 0.64
CA LYS A 23 -1.55 8.80 0.93
C LYS A 23 -0.67 8.38 -0.24
N LEU A 24 -1.18 8.45 -1.47
CA LEU A 24 -0.40 8.13 -2.66
C LEU A 24 0.79 9.07 -2.85
N ILE A 25 0.62 10.35 -2.52
CA ILE A 25 1.70 11.34 -2.57
C ILE A 25 2.72 11.07 -1.46
N GLU A 26 2.28 10.85 -0.20
CA GLU A 26 3.20 10.51 0.90
C GLU A 26 4.02 9.25 0.60
N GLU A 27 3.37 8.18 0.16
CA GLU A 27 4.03 6.91 -0.16
C GLU A 27 4.99 7.06 -1.35
N SER A 28 4.58 7.75 -2.42
CA SER A 28 5.43 8.05 -3.57
C SER A 28 6.72 8.77 -3.17
N LEU A 29 6.63 9.71 -2.22
CA LEU A 29 7.75 10.54 -1.82
C LEU A 29 8.75 9.75 -0.96
N ILE A 30 8.23 8.90 -0.07
CA ILE A 30 9.04 7.97 0.74
C ILE A 30 9.75 6.96 -0.17
N VAL A 31 9.04 6.36 -1.14
CA VAL A 31 9.65 5.41 -2.09
C VAL A 31 10.75 6.08 -2.92
N ALA A 32 10.53 7.31 -3.41
CA ALA A 32 11.56 8.06 -4.14
C ALA A 32 12.79 8.33 -3.26
N LEU A 33 12.59 8.72 -2.00
CA LEU A 33 13.68 8.98 -1.05
C LEU A 33 14.49 7.70 -0.74
N VAL A 34 13.81 6.59 -0.46
CA VAL A 34 14.43 5.28 -0.26
C VAL A 34 15.19 4.87 -1.52
N THR A 35 14.60 5.04 -2.70
CA THR A 35 15.26 4.73 -3.98
C THR A 35 16.57 5.52 -4.14
N VAL A 36 16.59 6.82 -3.83
CA VAL A 36 17.81 7.65 -3.90
C VAL A 36 18.86 7.23 -2.87
N LEU A 37 18.46 6.92 -1.64
CA LEU A 37 19.37 6.45 -0.58
C LEU A 37 20.03 5.11 -0.93
N PHE A 38 19.29 4.21 -1.58
CA PHE A 38 19.76 2.87 -1.92
C PHE A 38 20.44 2.76 -3.29
N LEU A 39 20.46 3.82 -4.12
CA LEU A 39 21.18 3.85 -5.41
C LEU A 39 22.71 3.67 -5.28
N LEU A 40 23.26 3.76 -4.06
CA LEU A 40 24.64 3.32 -3.77
C LEU A 40 24.83 1.80 -3.96
N HIS A 41 23.76 0.97 -3.95
CA HIS A 41 23.73 -0.46 -4.31
C HIS A 41 22.51 -0.73 -5.23
N ALA A 42 22.45 -0.02 -6.36
CA ALA A 42 21.25 0.14 -7.21
C ALA A 42 20.55 -1.15 -7.66
N ARG A 43 21.28 -2.22 -8.03
CA ARG A 43 20.64 -3.46 -8.56
C ARG A 43 19.86 -4.22 -7.48
N SER A 44 20.48 -4.34 -6.33
CA SER A 44 20.03 -5.09 -5.17
C SER A 44 18.78 -4.48 -4.53
N ALA A 45 18.76 -3.15 -4.41
CA ALA A 45 17.61 -2.44 -3.84
C ALA A 45 16.42 -2.32 -4.80
N LEU A 46 16.66 -2.34 -6.12
CA LEU A 46 15.61 -2.29 -7.13
C LEU A 46 14.63 -3.46 -7.01
N VAL A 47 15.13 -4.65 -6.70
CA VAL A 47 14.30 -5.85 -6.49
C VAL A 47 13.38 -5.65 -5.29
N ALA A 48 13.91 -5.22 -4.14
CA ALA A 48 13.11 -5.00 -2.93
C ALA A 48 12.04 -3.90 -3.12
N ILE A 49 12.41 -2.79 -3.76
CA ILE A 49 11.51 -1.65 -4.00
C ILE A 49 10.35 -2.02 -4.92
N VAL A 50 10.54 -2.90 -5.90
CA VAL A 50 9.48 -3.33 -6.82
C VAL A 50 8.61 -4.42 -6.19
N THR A 51 9.19 -5.32 -5.40
CA THR A 51 8.48 -6.47 -4.83
C THR A 51 7.48 -6.06 -3.75
N LEU A 52 7.81 -5.02 -2.97
CA LEU A 52 6.95 -4.43 -1.94
C LEU A 52 5.57 -3.96 -2.44
N PRO A 53 5.48 -3.01 -3.39
CA PRO A 53 4.19 -2.51 -3.89
C PRO A 53 3.40 -3.59 -4.62
N ILE A 54 4.08 -4.51 -5.33
CA ILE A 54 3.41 -5.65 -5.98
C ILE A 54 2.77 -6.57 -4.94
N GLY A 55 3.49 -6.90 -3.86
CA GLY A 55 2.97 -7.74 -2.78
C GLY A 55 1.76 -7.11 -2.08
N ILE A 56 1.80 -5.80 -1.85
CA ILE A 56 0.68 -5.05 -1.25
C ILE A 56 -0.54 -5.05 -2.19
N LEU A 57 -0.34 -4.74 -3.48
CA LEU A 57 -1.41 -4.77 -4.48
C LEU A 57 -2.04 -6.17 -4.58
N MET A 58 -1.22 -7.22 -4.60
CA MET A 58 -1.69 -8.61 -4.63
C MET A 58 -2.51 -8.95 -3.38
N ALA A 59 -2.11 -8.48 -2.19
CA ALA A 59 -2.87 -8.67 -0.96
C ALA A 59 -4.24 -7.96 -1.02
N PHE A 60 -4.30 -6.73 -1.53
CA PHE A 60 -5.56 -6.00 -1.71
C PHE A 60 -6.46 -6.65 -2.77
N ILE A 61 -5.90 -7.14 -3.87
CA ILE A 61 -6.62 -7.88 -4.90
C ILE A 61 -7.20 -9.17 -4.31
N ALA A 62 -6.41 -9.94 -3.57
CA ALA A 62 -6.85 -11.17 -2.91
C ALA A 62 -7.97 -10.90 -1.90
N MET A 63 -7.84 -9.86 -1.07
CA MET A 63 -8.91 -9.44 -0.16
C MET A 63 -10.19 -9.09 -0.90
N ARG A 64 -10.09 -8.39 -2.04
CA ARG A 64 -11.27 -8.03 -2.84
C ARG A 64 -11.94 -9.25 -3.48
N VAL A 65 -11.16 -10.22 -3.98
CA VAL A 65 -11.69 -11.47 -4.55
C VAL A 65 -12.35 -12.33 -3.47
N LEU A 66 -11.80 -12.35 -2.26
CA LEU A 66 -12.33 -13.08 -1.11
C LEU A 66 -13.48 -12.35 -0.40
N GLY A 67 -13.85 -11.13 -0.84
CA GLY A 67 -14.89 -10.32 -0.20
C GLY A 67 -14.52 -9.83 1.21
N LEU A 68 -13.23 -9.80 1.54
CA LEU A 68 -12.72 -9.35 2.83
C LEU A 68 -12.65 -7.82 2.88
N ASN A 69 -13.13 -7.25 3.98
CA ASN A 69 -13.01 -5.82 4.23
C ASN A 69 -11.63 -5.46 4.78
N ALA A 70 -11.08 -4.34 4.31
CA ALA A 70 -9.86 -3.76 4.87
C ALA A 70 -10.14 -3.16 6.26
N ASN A 71 -9.91 -3.95 7.31
CA ASN A 71 -10.02 -3.56 8.71
C ASN A 71 -8.64 -3.55 9.40
N ILE A 72 -8.57 -2.98 10.61
CA ILE A 72 -7.31 -2.82 11.36
C ILE A 72 -6.58 -4.17 11.57
N MET A 73 -7.32 -5.26 11.77
CA MET A 73 -6.74 -6.60 11.91
C MET A 73 -6.11 -7.10 10.61
N SER A 74 -6.80 -6.92 9.47
CA SER A 74 -6.29 -7.30 8.15
C SER A 74 -5.08 -6.45 7.72
N LEU A 75 -5.11 -5.14 7.98
CA LEU A 75 -3.98 -4.23 7.73
C LEU A 75 -2.77 -4.60 8.60
N GLY A 76 -2.99 -4.96 9.87
CA GLY A 76 -1.95 -5.48 10.75
C GLY A 76 -1.32 -6.78 10.25
N GLY A 77 -2.13 -7.70 9.71
CA GLY A 77 -1.63 -8.93 9.09
C GLY A 77 -0.77 -8.67 7.84
N ILE A 78 -1.19 -7.73 6.99
CA ILE A 78 -0.41 -7.30 5.82
C ILE A 78 0.92 -6.68 6.25
N ALA A 79 0.94 -5.87 7.30
CA ALA A 79 2.17 -5.26 7.83
C ALA A 79 3.19 -6.31 8.32
N ILE A 80 2.73 -7.37 9.01
CA ILE A 80 3.59 -8.49 9.43
C ILE A 80 4.12 -9.27 8.21
N ALA A 81 3.25 -9.56 7.24
CA ALA A 81 3.62 -10.27 6.03
C ALA A 81 4.65 -9.50 5.19
N ILE A 82 4.54 -8.17 5.14
CA ILE A 82 5.54 -7.30 4.50
C ILE A 82 6.90 -7.46 5.17
N GLY A 83 6.96 -7.45 6.51
CA GLY A 83 8.22 -7.63 7.23
C GLY A 83 8.92 -8.95 6.88
N ALA A 84 8.16 -10.05 6.82
CA ALA A 84 8.69 -11.35 6.43
C ALA A 84 9.10 -11.42 4.94
N MET A 85 8.38 -10.75 4.04
CA MET A 85 8.75 -10.67 2.62
C MET A 85 10.04 -9.87 2.40
N ILE A 86 10.22 -8.77 3.12
CA ILE A 86 11.43 -7.95 3.03
C ILE A 86 12.64 -8.74 3.53
N ASP A 87 12.51 -9.46 4.64
CA ASP A 87 13.58 -10.31 5.19
C ASP A 87 14.07 -11.32 4.14
N ALA A 88 13.13 -12.02 3.49
CA ALA A 88 13.46 -12.94 2.39
C ALA A 88 14.07 -12.25 1.16
N ALA A 89 13.59 -11.06 0.81
CA ALA A 89 14.13 -10.29 -0.31
C ALA A 89 15.56 -9.79 -0.05
N ILE A 90 15.87 -9.40 1.19
CA ILE A 90 17.21 -8.99 1.59
C ILE A 90 18.17 -10.19 1.54
N VAL A 91 17.78 -11.35 2.10
CA VAL A 91 18.61 -12.57 2.04
C VAL A 91 18.93 -12.99 0.60
N MET A 92 17.96 -12.91 -0.32
CA MET A 92 18.20 -13.18 -1.75
C MET A 92 19.19 -12.20 -2.39
N VAL A 93 19.18 -10.96 -1.94
CA VAL A 93 20.00 -9.87 -2.47
C VAL A 93 21.42 -9.89 -1.92
N GLU A 94 21.60 -10.38 -0.70
CA GLU A 94 22.91 -10.52 -0.05
C GLU A 94 23.69 -11.78 -0.47
N ASN A 95 23.03 -12.78 -1.06
CA ASN A 95 23.63 -14.03 -1.55
C ASN A 95 23.97 -13.98 -3.06
#